data_AF-A0A9P8P1N4-F1
#
_entry.id   AF-A0A9P8P1N4-F1
#
_cell.length_a   1.000
_cell.length_b   1.000
_cell.length_c   1.000
_cell.angle_alpha   90.00
_cell.angle_beta   90.00
_cell.angle_gamma   90.00
#
_symmetry.space_group_name_H-M   'P 1'
#
loop_
_entity.id
_entity.type
_entity.pdbx_description
1 polymer ?
#
loop_
_entity_poly.entity_id
_entity_poly.type
_entity_poly.pdbx_seq_one_letter_code
_entity_poly.pdbx_strand_id
1 'polypeptide(L)'
;MADQETAKKLHTLMLAQPSDTLFSEPELRKLIGVETANDLMSLIQVLLNQNLVKLVKQNGDLKFQAVETQEAAKRMNMNQDESIIYSYIEASGREGIWTKTIKARTNLHQHIVLRCLKSLESQRYIKSVKSVKFPTRKIYMLYHLMPSIEVTGGPWFTDGELDSEFVESLLTIIWRYIASKTYPNVFNNSYDLQQNQLYSSNYKNYSTIDEILEFIIKSQVTSEELIENDIRSLCQVLVYDDKLEKVNLDCYKATYQSIIDLKEKRVEEEYSIFDYLNNSTNQNDDVVYFDEYI
;
A
#
# COMPACT_ATOMS: atom_id res chain seq x y z
N MET A 1 -7.64 5.61 -49.03
CA MET A 1 -8.15 6.67 -48.11
C MET A 1 -9.52 6.33 -47.55
N ALA A 2 -10.48 5.88 -48.38
CA ALA A 2 -11.79 5.40 -47.90
C ALA A 2 -11.68 4.26 -46.87
N ASP A 3 -10.71 3.36 -47.03
CA ASP A 3 -10.49 2.22 -46.12
C ASP A 3 -10.01 2.65 -44.72
N GLN A 4 -9.31 3.77 -44.59
CA GLN A 4 -8.85 4.28 -43.29
C GLN A 4 -9.96 4.98 -42.51
N GLU A 5 -10.88 5.67 -43.19
CA GLU A 5 -12.04 6.28 -42.54
C GLU A 5 -13.07 5.24 -42.10
N THR A 6 -13.29 4.21 -42.92
CA THR A 6 -14.14 3.07 -42.56
C THR A 6 -13.52 2.25 -41.43
N ALA A 7 -12.19 2.06 -41.42
CA ALA A 7 -11.47 1.46 -40.30
C ALA A 7 -11.62 2.28 -38.99
N LYS A 8 -11.49 3.62 -39.06
CA LYS A 8 -11.70 4.48 -37.89
C LYS A 8 -13.15 4.43 -37.38
N LYS A 9 -14.14 4.40 -38.28
CA LYS A 9 -15.57 4.21 -37.93
C LYS A 9 -15.81 2.85 -37.27
N LEU A 10 -15.22 1.78 -37.80
CA LEU A 10 -15.24 0.47 -37.17
C LEU A 10 -14.66 0.53 -35.75
N HIS A 11 -13.50 1.16 -35.58
CA HIS A 11 -12.87 1.31 -34.26
C HIS A 11 -13.75 2.10 -33.27
N THR A 12 -14.41 3.16 -33.73
CA THR A 12 -15.34 3.93 -32.87
C THR A 12 -16.58 3.13 -32.50
N LEU A 13 -17.10 2.31 -33.42
CA LEU A 13 -18.23 1.42 -33.15
C LEU A 13 -17.86 0.28 -32.20
N MET A 14 -16.63 -0.23 -32.27
CA MET A 14 -16.14 -1.24 -31.33
C MET A 14 -15.86 -0.66 -29.94
N LEU A 15 -15.48 0.62 -29.84
CA LEU A 15 -15.36 1.34 -28.56
C LEU A 15 -16.70 1.72 -27.93
N ALA A 16 -17.77 1.83 -28.73
CA ALA A 16 -19.12 2.13 -28.24
C ALA A 16 -19.77 0.91 -27.54
N GLN A 17 -19.20 -0.28 -27.73
CA GLN A 17 -19.59 -1.49 -27.00
C GLN A 17 -18.64 -1.73 -25.82
N PRO A 18 -19.09 -2.41 -24.75
CA PRO A 18 -18.32 -2.52 -23.51
C PRO A 18 -16.94 -3.17 -23.73
N SER A 19 -15.93 -2.68 -23.00
CA SER A 19 -14.49 -2.98 -23.16
C SER A 19 -14.05 -4.44 -23.06
N ASP A 20 -14.99 -5.35 -22.76
CA ASP A 20 -14.77 -6.79 -22.58
C ASP A 20 -15.50 -7.65 -23.66
N THR A 21 -16.15 -7.02 -24.64
CA THR A 21 -16.81 -7.75 -25.73
C THR A 21 -15.77 -8.23 -26.75
N LEU A 22 -15.56 -9.54 -26.78
CA LEU A 22 -14.72 -10.21 -27.75
C LEU A 22 -15.51 -10.40 -29.05
N PHE A 23 -15.17 -9.63 -30.08
CA PHE A 23 -15.88 -9.69 -31.35
C PHE A 23 -15.43 -10.87 -32.20
N SER A 24 -16.40 -11.65 -32.69
CA SER A 24 -16.13 -12.66 -33.71
C SER A 24 -16.24 -12.08 -35.12
N GLU A 25 -15.60 -12.73 -36.10
CA GLU A 25 -15.70 -12.37 -37.53
C GLU A 25 -17.15 -12.12 -38.02
N PRO A 26 -18.17 -12.94 -37.69
CA PRO A 26 -19.55 -12.68 -38.11
C PRO A 26 -20.20 -11.47 -37.43
N GLU A 27 -19.73 -11.08 -36.25
CA GLU A 27 -20.27 -9.94 -35.50
C GLU A 27 -19.72 -8.62 -36.05
N LEU A 28 -18.44 -8.59 -36.41
CA LEU A 28 -17.83 -7.47 -37.14
C LEU A 28 -18.49 -7.24 -38.50
N ARG A 29 -18.85 -8.33 -39.19
CA ARG A 29 -19.57 -8.26 -40.46
C ARG A 29 -20.94 -7.62 -40.31
N LYS A 30 -21.68 -7.95 -39.25
CA LYS A 30 -22.99 -7.35 -38.93
C LYS A 30 -22.88 -5.88 -38.54
N LEU A 31 -21.81 -5.48 -37.85
CA LEU A 31 -21.63 -4.12 -37.35
C LEU A 31 -21.34 -3.09 -38.44
N ILE A 32 -20.66 -3.50 -39.52
CA ILE A 32 -20.24 -2.58 -40.59
C ILE A 32 -21.15 -2.67 -41.81
N GLY A 33 -21.84 -3.80 -42.01
CA GLY A 33 -22.64 -4.03 -43.21
C GLY A 33 -21.79 -4.21 -44.47
N VAL A 34 -20.67 -4.93 -44.38
CA VAL A 34 -19.80 -5.23 -45.54
C VAL A 34 -20.18 -6.60 -46.14
N GLU A 35 -20.38 -6.63 -47.45
CA GLU A 35 -20.78 -7.84 -48.18
C GLU A 35 -19.61 -8.81 -48.40
N THR A 36 -18.39 -8.30 -48.53
CA THR A 36 -17.15 -9.04 -48.84
C THR A 36 -16.23 -9.28 -47.64
N ALA A 37 -15.89 -10.56 -47.37
CA ALA A 37 -14.96 -10.95 -46.30
C ALA A 37 -13.53 -10.42 -46.53
N ASN A 38 -13.12 -10.23 -47.79
CA ASN A 38 -11.79 -9.72 -48.14
C ASN A 38 -11.59 -8.25 -47.74
N ASP A 39 -12.62 -7.41 -47.88
CA ASP A 39 -12.55 -6.01 -47.47
C ASP A 39 -12.57 -5.88 -45.94
N LEU A 40 -13.33 -6.74 -45.24
CA LEU A 40 -13.25 -6.83 -43.78
C LEU A 40 -11.84 -7.21 -43.35
N MET A 41 -11.23 -8.19 -44.00
CA MET A 41 -9.89 -8.66 -43.62
C MET A 41 -8.81 -7.62 -43.92
N SER A 42 -8.94 -6.85 -45.02
CA SER A 42 -8.02 -5.74 -45.31
C SER A 42 -8.19 -4.58 -44.32
N LEU A 43 -9.43 -4.26 -43.92
CA LEU A 43 -9.73 -3.29 -42.86
C LEU A 43 -9.17 -3.72 -41.51
N ILE A 44 -9.36 -4.98 -41.13
CA ILE A 44 -8.79 -5.57 -39.93
C ILE A 44 -7.26 -5.54 -40.00
N GLN A 45 -6.65 -5.85 -41.14
CA GLN A 45 -5.20 -5.76 -41.32
C GLN A 45 -4.69 -4.33 -41.14
N VAL A 46 -5.41 -3.33 -41.66
CA VAL A 46 -5.09 -1.91 -41.46
C VAL A 46 -5.21 -1.54 -39.98
N LEU A 47 -6.23 -2.03 -39.28
CA LEU A 47 -6.43 -1.81 -37.84
C LEU A 47 -5.37 -2.52 -36.99
N LEU A 48 -4.96 -3.73 -37.37
CA LEU A 48 -3.87 -4.48 -36.75
C LEU A 48 -2.53 -3.79 -36.96
N ASN A 49 -2.27 -3.31 -38.17
CA ASN A 49 -1.07 -2.52 -38.48
C ASN A 49 -1.04 -1.21 -37.65
N GLN A 50 -2.22 -0.67 -37.32
CA GLN A 50 -2.35 0.50 -36.45
C GLN A 50 -2.41 0.14 -34.95
N ASN A 51 -2.25 -1.14 -34.57
CA ASN A 51 -2.36 -1.66 -33.20
C ASN A 51 -3.68 -1.30 -32.48
N LEU A 52 -4.73 -0.99 -33.24
CA LEU A 52 -6.05 -0.60 -32.73
C LEU A 52 -6.91 -1.81 -32.32
N VAL A 53 -6.50 -3.01 -32.72
CA VAL A 53 -7.19 -4.27 -32.44
C VAL A 53 -6.18 -5.30 -31.94
N LYS A 54 -6.52 -6.04 -30.89
CA LYS A 54 -5.79 -7.22 -30.42
C LYS A 54 -6.48 -8.49 -30.90
N LEU A 55 -5.69 -9.45 -31.35
CA LEU A 55 -6.14 -10.81 -31.65
C LEU A 55 -6.06 -11.63 -30.37
N VAL A 56 -7.21 -12.12 -29.88
CA VAL A 56 -7.29 -13.02 -28.74
C VAL A 56 -7.91 -14.33 -29.22
N LYS A 57 -7.17 -15.43 -29.08
CA LYS A 57 -7.69 -16.76 -29.40
C LYS A 57 -8.37 -17.33 -28.15
N GLN A 58 -9.69 -17.48 -28.19
CA GLN A 58 -10.46 -18.16 -27.14
C GLN A 58 -11.22 -19.33 -27.74
N ASN A 59 -11.10 -20.52 -27.13
CA ASN A 59 -11.85 -21.73 -27.51
C ASN A 59 -11.70 -22.16 -28.98
N GLY A 60 -10.54 -21.90 -29.60
CA GLY A 60 -10.28 -22.26 -31.00
C GLY A 60 -10.62 -21.16 -32.00
N ASP A 61 -11.46 -20.19 -31.61
CA ASP A 61 -11.88 -19.09 -32.47
C ASP A 61 -11.04 -17.83 -32.24
N LEU A 62 -10.70 -17.16 -33.34
CA LEU A 62 -10.04 -15.86 -33.33
C LEU A 62 -11.07 -14.79 -33.00
N LYS A 63 -10.87 -14.11 -31.87
CA LYS A 63 -11.70 -12.98 -31.45
C LYS A 63 -10.88 -11.70 -31.47
N PHE A 64 -11.55 -10.60 -31.80
CA PHE A 64 -10.95 -9.28 -31.93
C PHE A 64 -11.36 -8.43 -30.72
N GLN A 65 -10.39 -7.88 -30.00
CA GLN A 65 -10.64 -6.91 -28.94
C GLN A 65 -10.21 -5.53 -29.43
N ALA A 66 -11.11 -4.56 -29.41
CA ALA A 66 -10.73 -3.19 -29.67
C ALA A 66 -9.89 -2.65 -28.53
N VAL A 67 -8.72 -2.11 -28.88
CA VAL A 67 -7.83 -1.43 -27.95
C VAL A 67 -8.17 0.05 -27.97
N GLU A 68 -8.19 0.71 -26.83
CA GLU A 68 -8.43 2.14 -26.75
C GLU A 68 -7.41 2.91 -27.62
N THR A 69 -7.86 3.96 -28.32
CA THR A 69 -6.98 4.76 -29.20
C THR A 69 -5.72 5.26 -28.48
N GLN A 70 -5.83 5.53 -27.17
CA GLN A 70 -4.71 5.93 -26.34
C GLN A 70 -3.70 4.79 -26.09
N GLU A 71 -4.17 3.56 -25.86
CA GLU A 71 -3.30 2.39 -25.70
C GLU A 71 -2.65 1.99 -27.03
N ALA A 72 -3.39 2.11 -28.14
CA ALA A 72 -2.88 1.85 -29.48
C ALA A 72 -1.79 2.85 -29.87
N ALA A 73 -1.99 4.15 -29.60
CA ALA A 73 -0.98 5.19 -29.85
C ALA A 73 0.29 4.98 -29.00
N LYS A 74 0.14 4.56 -27.74
CA LYS A 74 1.26 4.19 -26.86
C LYS A 74 2.06 3.02 -27.44
N ARG A 75 1.37 1.97 -27.92
CA ARG A 75 1.99 0.79 -28.55
C ARG A 75 2.63 1.11 -29.90
N MET A 76 2.11 2.09 -30.64
CA MET A 76 2.62 2.48 -31.96
C MET A 76 3.96 3.22 -31.88
N ASN A 77 4.20 3.98 -30.80
CA ASN A 77 5.49 4.65 -30.55
C ASN A 77 6.55 3.72 -29.92
N MET A 78 6.18 2.50 -29.54
CA MET A 78 7.09 1.55 -28.89
C MET A 78 7.79 0.65 -29.91
N ASN A 79 9.05 0.34 -29.63
CA ASN A 79 9.78 -0.69 -30.37
C ASN A 79 9.20 -2.10 -30.06
N GLN A 80 9.41 -3.08 -30.93
CA GLN A 80 8.86 -4.44 -30.75
C GLN A 80 9.28 -5.06 -29.39
N ASP A 81 10.56 -4.90 -29.01
CA ASP A 81 11.09 -5.34 -27.72
C ASP A 81 10.46 -4.58 -26.53
N GLU A 82 10.21 -3.28 -26.70
CA GLU A 82 9.57 -2.44 -25.68
C GLU A 82 8.11 -2.84 -25.46
N SER A 83 7.39 -3.17 -26.53
CA SER A 83 6.00 -3.63 -26.48
C SER A 83 5.86 -4.95 -25.70
N ILE A 84 6.81 -5.89 -25.91
CA ILE A 84 6.86 -7.14 -25.15
C ILE A 84 7.11 -6.86 -23.66
N ILE A 85 8.09 -6.02 -23.33
CA ILE A 85 8.40 -5.66 -21.94
C ILE A 85 7.20 -4.96 -21.28
N TYR A 86 6.56 -4.02 -21.99
CA TYR A 86 5.39 -3.30 -21.50
C TYR A 86 4.23 -4.25 -21.21
N SER A 87 3.96 -5.24 -22.08
CA SER A 87 2.92 -6.25 -21.85
C SER A 87 3.17 -7.08 -20.59
N TYR A 88 4.43 -7.40 -20.27
CA TYR A 88 4.76 -8.11 -19.03
C TYR A 88 4.59 -7.24 -17.78
N ILE A 89 4.91 -5.94 -17.88
CA ILE A 89 4.70 -4.98 -16.78
C ILE A 89 3.20 -4.75 -16.55
N GLU A 90 2.41 -4.65 -17.62
CA GLU A 90 0.94 -4.55 -17.59
C GLU A 90 0.33 -5.77 -16.90
N ALA A 91 0.80 -6.97 -17.24
CA ALA A 91 0.36 -8.22 -16.60
C ALA A 91 0.73 -8.33 -15.11
N SER A 92 1.76 -7.62 -14.64
CA SER A 92 2.18 -7.65 -13.23
C SER A 92 1.39 -6.71 -12.33
N GLY A 93 0.61 -5.77 -12.89
CA GLY A 93 -0.30 -4.93 -12.12
C GLY A 93 0.38 -4.22 -10.93
N ARG A 94 -0.25 -4.29 -9.75
CA ARG A 94 0.07 -3.45 -8.57
C ARG A 94 1.34 -3.86 -7.82
N GLU A 95 1.79 -5.10 -7.98
CA GLU A 95 3.03 -5.60 -7.36
C GLU A 95 4.28 -5.17 -8.14
N GLY A 96 4.09 -4.83 -9.42
CA GLY A 96 5.19 -4.54 -10.34
C GLY A 96 6.02 -5.79 -10.67
N ILE A 97 7.07 -5.60 -11.46
CA ILE A 97 7.96 -6.68 -11.90
C ILE A 97 9.43 -6.33 -11.70
N TRP A 98 10.19 -7.31 -11.21
CA TRP A 98 11.63 -7.17 -11.02
C TRP A 98 12.40 -7.34 -12.32
N THR A 99 13.45 -6.53 -12.54
CA THR A 99 14.28 -6.55 -13.74
C THR A 99 14.82 -7.95 -14.11
N LYS A 100 15.22 -8.78 -13.12
CA LYS A 100 15.68 -10.15 -13.42
C LYS A 100 14.55 -11.06 -13.91
N THR A 101 13.33 -10.87 -13.39
CA THR A 101 12.14 -11.59 -13.84
C THR A 101 11.77 -11.19 -15.26
N ILE A 102 11.88 -9.90 -15.60
CA ILE A 102 11.68 -9.43 -16.99
C ILE A 102 12.66 -10.15 -17.92
N LYS A 103 13.96 -10.15 -17.58
CA LYS A 103 15.00 -10.81 -18.39
C LYS A 103 14.70 -12.31 -18.59
N ALA A 104 14.32 -13.01 -17.52
CA ALA A 104 14.02 -14.44 -17.58
C ALA A 104 12.79 -14.76 -18.44
N ARG A 105 11.81 -13.84 -18.52
CA ARG A 105 10.60 -14.02 -19.34
C ARG A 105 10.79 -13.61 -20.80
N THR A 106 11.51 -12.52 -21.05
CA THR A 106 11.71 -12.01 -22.42
C THR A 106 12.82 -12.73 -23.18
N ASN A 107 13.71 -13.45 -22.50
CA ASN A 107 14.91 -14.07 -23.08
C ASN A 107 15.79 -13.08 -23.89
N LEU A 108 15.66 -11.77 -23.61
CA LEU A 108 16.44 -10.72 -24.26
C LEU A 108 17.79 -10.51 -23.55
N HIS A 109 18.75 -9.99 -24.30
CA HIS A 109 20.05 -9.63 -23.73
C HIS A 109 19.90 -8.49 -22.71
N GLN A 110 20.68 -8.54 -21.61
CA GLN A 110 20.57 -7.60 -20.48
C GLN A 110 20.64 -6.13 -20.93
N HIS A 111 21.55 -5.82 -21.85
CA HIS A 111 21.74 -4.45 -22.34
C HIS A 111 20.53 -3.92 -23.14
N ILE A 112 19.80 -4.80 -23.84
CA ILE A 112 18.60 -4.43 -24.59
C ILE A 112 17.47 -4.12 -23.60
N VAL A 113 17.25 -4.98 -22.61
CA VAL A 113 16.23 -4.77 -21.56
C VAL A 113 16.46 -3.45 -20.82
N LEU A 114 17.69 -3.14 -20.43
CA LEU A 114 18.02 -1.88 -19.77
C LEU A 114 17.78 -0.64 -20.66
N ARG A 115 18.08 -0.73 -21.97
CA ARG A 115 17.82 0.34 -22.92
C ARG A 115 16.31 0.59 -23.07
N CYS A 116 15.53 -0.47 -23.24
CA CYS A 116 14.07 -0.41 -23.37
C CYS A 116 13.42 0.14 -22.09
N LEU A 117 13.85 -0.30 -20.91
CA LEU A 117 13.33 0.23 -19.64
C LEU A 117 13.60 1.73 -19.49
N LYS A 118 14.80 2.21 -19.86
CA LYS A 118 15.10 3.65 -19.84
C LYS A 118 14.25 4.45 -20.81
N SER A 119 14.01 3.91 -22.01
CA SER A 119 13.14 4.52 -23.02
C SER A 119 11.69 4.63 -22.51
N LEU A 120 11.15 3.54 -21.96
CA LEU A 120 9.81 3.50 -21.37
C LEU A 120 9.66 4.41 -20.14
N GLU A 121 10.72 4.55 -19.33
CA GLU A 121 10.78 5.46 -18.18
C GLU A 121 10.82 6.92 -18.64
N SER A 122 11.60 7.23 -19.68
CA SER A 122 11.66 8.57 -20.28
C SER A 122 10.31 9.03 -20.86
N GLN A 123 9.52 8.09 -21.41
CA GLN A 123 8.19 8.37 -21.95
C GLN A 123 7.09 8.41 -20.87
N ARG A 124 7.44 8.20 -19.58
CA ARG A 124 6.52 8.12 -18.43
C ARG A 124 5.43 7.06 -18.56
N TYR A 125 5.71 5.96 -19.27
CA TYR A 125 4.81 4.81 -19.31
C TYR A 125 4.99 3.90 -18.09
N ILE A 126 6.23 3.79 -17.63
CA ILE A 126 6.60 3.03 -16.45
C ILE A 126 7.25 3.94 -15.42
N LYS A 127 7.16 3.56 -14.16
CA LYS A 127 7.92 4.16 -13.05
C LYS A 127 8.69 3.08 -12.31
N SER A 128 9.84 3.45 -11.79
CA SER A 128 10.59 2.59 -10.88
C SER A 128 10.10 2.80 -9.44
N VAL A 129 9.84 1.70 -8.74
CA VAL A 129 9.42 1.70 -7.34
C VAL A 129 10.38 0.85 -6.52
N LYS A 130 10.75 1.35 -5.35
CA LYS A 130 11.54 0.60 -4.37
C LYS A 130 10.58 -0.25 -3.55
N SER A 131 10.95 -1.51 -3.31
CA SER A 131 10.20 -2.36 -2.38
C SER A 131 10.81 -2.29 -0.99
N VAL A 132 9.97 -2.16 0.03
CA VAL A 132 10.40 -2.24 1.44
C VAL A 132 10.91 -3.64 1.79
N LYS A 133 10.22 -4.70 1.35
CA LYS A 133 10.63 -6.10 1.61
C LYS A 133 11.98 -6.45 0.98
N PHE A 134 12.30 -5.85 -0.18
CA PHE A 134 13.51 -6.15 -0.95
C PHE A 134 14.16 -4.88 -1.52
N PRO A 135 14.87 -4.09 -0.70
CA PRO A 135 15.38 -2.77 -1.09
C PRO A 135 16.40 -2.82 -2.25
N THR A 136 17.09 -3.94 -2.42
CA THR A 136 18.07 -4.14 -3.51
C THR A 136 17.43 -4.47 -4.87
N ARG A 137 16.12 -4.75 -4.91
CA ARG A 137 15.42 -5.13 -6.14
C ARG A 137 14.81 -3.89 -6.80
N LYS A 138 15.21 -3.62 -8.04
CA LYS A 138 14.59 -2.59 -8.87
C LYS A 138 13.30 -3.13 -9.50
N ILE A 139 12.16 -2.65 -9.03
CA ILE A 139 10.84 -3.05 -9.50
C ILE A 139 10.31 -1.94 -10.42
N TYR A 140 9.69 -2.35 -11.53
CA TYR A 140 9.02 -1.46 -12.45
C TYR A 140 7.53 -1.72 -12.44
N MET A 141 6.74 -0.65 -12.53
CA MET A 141 5.28 -0.71 -12.61
C MET A 141 4.74 0.36 -13.56
N LEU A 142 3.47 0.24 -13.94
CA LEU A 142 2.79 1.24 -14.77
C LEU A 142 2.68 2.58 -14.04
N TYR A 143 2.79 3.68 -14.80
CA TYR A 143 2.83 5.02 -14.23
C TYR A 143 1.54 5.40 -13.47
N HIS A 144 0.40 5.10 -14.07
CA HIS A 144 -0.94 5.42 -13.54
C HIS A 144 -1.37 4.54 -12.37
N LEU A 145 -0.63 3.48 -12.07
CA LEU A 145 -1.00 2.52 -11.04
C LEU A 145 -0.33 2.87 -9.70
N MET A 146 -1.07 2.81 -8.60
CA MET A 146 -0.49 2.95 -7.26
C MET A 146 0.05 1.59 -6.77
N PRO A 147 1.25 1.56 -6.15
CA PRO A 147 1.81 0.33 -5.61
C PRO A 147 0.91 -0.20 -4.48
N SER A 148 0.93 -1.52 -4.28
CA SER A 148 0.24 -2.12 -3.14
C SER A 148 0.97 -1.84 -1.82
N ILE A 149 0.23 -1.89 -0.71
CA ILE A 149 0.75 -1.77 0.66
C ILE A 149 1.89 -2.77 0.91
N GLU A 150 1.86 -3.94 0.27
CA GLU A 150 2.93 -4.93 0.40
C GLU A 150 4.28 -4.50 -0.19
N VAL A 151 4.25 -3.65 -1.22
CA VAL A 151 5.45 -3.12 -1.87
C VAL A 151 5.93 -1.87 -1.15
N THR A 152 5.00 -0.97 -0.81
CA THR A 152 5.29 0.32 -0.16
C THR A 152 5.50 0.22 1.34
N GLY A 153 5.03 -0.84 2.00
CA GLY A 153 5.10 -1.01 3.46
C GLY A 153 3.99 -0.28 4.25
N GLY A 154 3.05 0.36 3.56
CA GLY A 154 1.99 1.16 4.19
C GLY A 154 2.45 2.60 4.52
N PRO A 155 1.65 3.35 5.28
CA PRO A 155 1.89 4.78 5.56
C PRO A 155 3.00 5.05 6.59
N TRP A 156 3.76 4.02 6.97
CA TRP A 156 4.85 4.13 7.93
C TRP A 156 6.22 4.27 7.25
N PHE A 157 6.25 4.25 5.91
CA PHE A 157 7.47 4.23 5.13
C PHE A 157 7.55 5.43 4.19
N THR A 158 8.58 6.23 4.38
CA THR A 158 8.93 7.35 3.50
C THR A 158 10.15 6.93 2.66
N ASP A 159 10.03 6.94 1.33
CA ASP A 159 11.12 6.64 0.39
C ASP A 159 11.86 5.28 0.57
N GLY A 160 11.22 4.33 1.27
CA GLY A 160 11.73 2.98 1.51
C GLY A 160 12.38 2.79 2.88
N GLU A 161 12.35 3.79 3.74
CA GLU A 161 12.79 3.72 5.14
C GLU A 161 11.59 3.90 6.08
N LEU A 162 11.62 3.21 7.22
CA LEU A 162 10.57 3.31 8.23
C LEU A 162 10.77 4.63 8.97
N ASP A 163 9.75 5.48 8.96
CA ASP A 163 9.76 6.75 9.69
C ASP A 163 9.41 6.50 11.16
N SER A 164 10.40 6.09 11.95
CA SER A 164 10.21 5.74 13.35
C SER A 164 9.79 6.95 14.19
N GLU A 165 10.30 8.14 13.87
CA GLU A 165 9.96 9.38 14.55
C GLU A 165 8.47 9.72 14.34
N PHE A 166 7.98 9.58 13.11
CA PHE A 166 6.56 9.75 12.83
C PHE A 166 5.70 8.75 13.61
N VAL A 167 6.06 7.45 13.59
CA VAL A 167 5.32 6.40 14.31
C VAL A 167 5.31 6.68 15.82
N GLU A 168 6.46 7.00 16.42
CA GLU A 168 6.59 7.32 17.85
C GLU A 168 5.80 8.57 18.25
N SER A 169 5.82 9.62 17.41
CA SER A 169 5.04 10.83 17.65
C SER A 169 3.54 10.54 17.65
N LEU A 170 3.07 9.71 16.71
CA LEU A 170 1.67 9.35 16.59
C LEU A 170 1.22 8.43 17.73
N LEU A 171 2.05 7.46 18.12
CA LEU A 171 1.84 6.62 19.31
C LEU A 171 1.68 7.48 20.57
N THR A 172 2.55 8.48 20.74
CA THR A 172 2.50 9.41 21.89
C THR A 172 1.21 10.24 21.88
N ILE A 173 0.78 10.72 20.71
CA ILE A 173 -0.45 11.52 20.57
C ILE A 173 -1.69 10.67 20.87
N ILE A 174 -1.77 9.46 20.30
CA ILE A 174 -2.87 8.51 20.55
C ILE A 174 -2.94 8.17 22.04
N TRP A 175 -1.80 7.81 22.62
CA TRP A 175 -1.71 7.50 24.04
C TRP A 175 -2.16 8.69 24.91
N ARG A 176 -1.67 9.90 24.63
CA ARG A 176 -2.05 11.12 25.36
C ARG A 176 -3.54 11.39 25.28
N TYR A 177 -4.14 11.19 24.09
CA TYR A 177 -5.58 11.35 23.91
C TYR A 177 -6.37 10.34 24.75
N ILE A 178 -6.02 9.05 24.70
CA ILE A 178 -6.69 7.99 25.47
C ILE A 178 -6.51 8.23 26.98
N ALA A 179 -5.30 8.57 27.43
CA ALA A 179 -5.02 8.87 28.83
C ALA A 179 -5.85 10.05 29.35
N SER A 180 -6.00 11.11 28.55
CA SER A 180 -6.81 12.29 28.90
C SER A 180 -8.30 11.97 29.08
N LYS A 181 -8.82 11.00 28.33
CA LYS A 181 -10.21 10.54 28.41
C LYS A 181 -10.42 9.53 29.54
N THR A 182 -9.46 8.64 29.74
CA THR A 182 -9.54 7.56 30.73
C THR A 182 -9.47 8.10 32.16
N TYR A 183 -8.60 9.08 32.38
CA TYR A 183 -8.37 9.71 33.68
C TYR A 183 -8.45 11.23 33.50
N PRO A 184 -9.60 11.84 33.84
CA PRO A 184 -9.75 13.29 33.86
C PRO A 184 -8.65 13.90 34.73
N ASN A 185 -7.99 14.94 34.22
CA ASN A 185 -6.94 15.73 34.89
C ASN A 185 -5.55 15.08 35.08
N VAL A 186 -5.19 13.99 34.39
CA VAL A 186 -3.81 13.43 34.44
C VAL A 186 -2.73 14.48 34.18
N PHE A 187 -2.98 15.38 33.23
CA PHE A 187 -2.03 16.42 32.80
C PHE A 187 -2.08 17.70 33.64
N ASN A 188 -2.96 17.80 34.64
CA ASN A 188 -2.96 18.94 35.56
C ASN A 188 -1.91 18.69 36.66
N ASN A 189 -1.03 19.67 36.88
CA ASN A 189 0.05 19.63 37.88
C ASN A 189 -0.44 19.39 39.33
N SER A 190 -1.75 19.53 39.59
CA SER A 190 -2.39 19.40 40.90
C SER A 190 -2.87 17.98 41.24
N TYR A 191 -2.74 17.01 40.33
CA TYR A 191 -3.17 15.63 40.61
C TYR A 191 -2.10 14.86 41.42
N ASP A 192 -2.38 14.64 42.70
CA ASP A 192 -1.73 13.59 43.48
C ASP A 192 -2.30 12.22 43.12
N LEU A 193 -1.41 11.26 42.84
CA LEU A 193 -1.76 9.85 42.55
C LEU A 193 -2.60 9.21 43.67
N GLN A 194 -2.49 9.73 44.90
CA GLN A 194 -3.24 9.30 46.08
C GLN A 194 -4.70 9.79 46.12
N GLN A 195 -5.04 10.84 45.35
CA GLN A 195 -6.40 11.39 45.23
C GLN A 195 -7.08 10.87 43.95
N ASN A 196 -6.86 9.60 43.64
CA ASN A 196 -7.45 8.97 42.47
C ASN A 196 -8.97 8.99 42.62
N GLN A 197 -9.65 9.81 41.82
CA GLN A 197 -11.11 9.79 41.77
C GLN A 197 -11.54 8.44 41.21
N LEU A 198 -11.98 7.55 42.10
CA LEU A 198 -12.59 6.28 41.74
C LEU A 198 -13.93 6.58 41.06
N TYR A 199 -14.00 6.32 39.76
CA TYR A 199 -15.24 6.46 39.01
C TYR A 199 -16.14 5.24 39.23
N SER A 200 -17.46 5.47 39.19
CA SER A 200 -18.46 4.39 39.26
C SER A 200 -18.22 3.36 38.14
N SER A 201 -18.49 2.08 38.39
CA SER A 201 -18.34 0.99 37.41
C SER A 201 -19.09 1.20 36.08
N ASN A 202 -20.07 2.11 36.04
CA ASN A 202 -20.82 2.48 34.82
C ASN A 202 -20.17 3.62 34.01
N TYR A 203 -19.08 4.21 34.51
CA TYR A 203 -18.38 5.28 33.83
C TYR A 203 -17.56 4.72 32.66
N LYS A 204 -18.01 5.00 31.45
CA LYS A 204 -17.37 4.56 30.21
C LYS A 204 -16.19 5.47 29.89
N ASN A 205 -15.04 5.17 30.46
CA ASN A 205 -13.79 5.92 30.27
C ASN A 205 -12.91 5.35 29.14
N TYR A 206 -13.49 4.58 28.22
CA TYR A 206 -12.77 4.00 27.09
C TYR A 206 -12.90 4.84 25.82
N SER A 207 -11.87 4.79 24.98
CA SER A 207 -11.88 5.37 23.64
C SER A 207 -12.11 4.28 22.59
N THR A 208 -12.94 4.58 21.60
CA THR A 208 -13.13 3.72 20.41
C THR A 208 -12.14 4.09 19.31
N ILE A 209 -11.89 3.16 18.38
CA ILE A 209 -11.00 3.39 17.22
C ILE A 209 -11.50 4.55 16.37
N ASP A 210 -12.81 4.61 16.12
CA ASP A 210 -13.44 5.65 15.29
C ASP A 210 -13.24 7.05 15.89
N GLU A 211 -13.39 7.20 17.22
CA GLU A 211 -13.14 8.47 17.92
C GLU A 211 -11.66 8.88 17.84
N ILE A 212 -10.74 7.91 17.91
CA ILE A 212 -9.30 8.16 17.78
C ILE A 212 -8.99 8.62 16.35
N LEU A 213 -9.59 7.98 15.34
CA LEU A 213 -9.42 8.34 13.94
C LEU A 213 -9.97 9.74 13.65
N GLU A 214 -11.17 10.07 14.14
CA GLU A 214 -11.75 11.41 14.01
C GLU A 214 -10.86 12.47 14.68
N PHE A 215 -10.28 12.15 15.85
CA PHE A 215 -9.34 13.03 16.53
C PHE A 215 -8.05 13.27 15.72
N ILE A 216 -7.50 12.23 15.10
CA ILE A 216 -6.29 12.35 14.26
C ILE A 216 -6.58 13.21 13.02
N ILE A 217 -7.72 12.98 12.35
CA ILE A 217 -8.14 13.80 11.20
C ILE A 217 -8.33 15.26 11.62
N LYS A 218 -8.99 15.51 12.75
CA LYS A 218 -9.25 16.85 13.26
C LYS A 218 -7.98 17.60 13.67
N SER A 219 -7.00 16.89 14.22
CA SER A 219 -5.74 17.48 14.66
C SER A 219 -4.76 17.72 13.51
N GLN A 220 -5.05 17.25 12.28
CA GLN A 220 -4.23 17.42 11.07
C GLN A 220 -2.74 17.10 11.30
N VAL A 221 -2.46 16.10 12.13
CA VAL A 221 -1.10 15.72 12.52
C VAL A 221 -0.37 15.00 11.38
N THR A 222 -1.11 14.37 10.46
CA THR A 222 -0.55 13.45 9.48
C THR A 222 -0.83 13.90 8.04
N SER A 223 0.21 13.91 7.21
CA SER A 223 0.14 14.22 5.77
C SER A 223 -0.42 13.05 4.95
N GLU A 224 -0.51 11.85 5.53
CA GLU A 224 -0.89 10.62 4.86
C GLU A 224 -2.32 10.17 5.18
N GLU A 225 -2.94 9.45 4.24
CA GLU A 225 -4.29 8.88 4.39
C GLU A 225 -4.23 7.66 5.31
N LEU A 226 -4.62 7.84 6.57
CA LEU A 226 -4.68 6.76 7.56
C LEU A 226 -6.04 6.02 7.51
N ILE A 227 -5.99 4.70 7.65
CA ILE A 227 -7.18 3.83 7.69
C ILE A 227 -7.38 3.30 9.12
N GLU A 228 -8.60 2.91 9.49
CA GLU A 228 -8.93 2.30 10.79
C GLU A 228 -8.00 1.12 11.16
N ASN A 229 -7.59 0.32 10.16
CA ASN A 229 -6.70 -0.83 10.37
C ASN A 229 -5.29 -0.41 10.80
N ASP A 230 -4.82 0.76 10.35
CA ASP A 230 -3.51 1.31 10.71
C ASP A 230 -3.53 1.77 12.17
N ILE A 231 -4.59 2.47 12.58
CA ILE A 231 -4.80 2.89 13.98
C ILE A 231 -4.95 1.69 14.90
N ARG A 232 -5.69 0.65 14.48
CA ARG A 232 -5.81 -0.61 15.23
C ARG A 232 -4.44 -1.24 15.49
N SER A 233 -3.57 -1.24 14.49
CA SER A 233 -2.22 -1.79 14.60
C SER A 233 -1.37 -0.97 15.58
N LEU A 234 -1.44 0.36 15.53
CA LEU A 234 -0.76 1.23 16.50
C LEU A 234 -1.28 1.02 17.93
N CYS A 235 -2.59 0.93 18.13
CA CYS A 235 -3.16 0.66 19.44
C CYS A 235 -2.73 -0.72 19.97
N GLN A 236 -2.53 -1.72 19.10
CA GLN A 236 -1.97 -3.01 19.52
C GLN A 236 -0.52 -2.88 19.99
N VAL A 237 0.32 -2.10 19.31
CA VAL A 237 1.70 -1.82 19.77
C VAL A 237 1.68 -1.20 21.17
N LEU A 238 0.81 -0.21 21.41
CA LEU A 238 0.66 0.38 22.74
C LEU A 238 0.14 -0.59 23.82
N VAL A 239 -0.62 -1.62 23.43
CA VAL A 239 -1.03 -2.69 24.36
C VAL A 239 0.14 -3.62 24.67
N TYR A 240 1.00 -3.92 23.69
CA TYR A 240 2.21 -4.71 23.92
C TYR A 240 3.24 -3.96 24.78
N ASP A 241 3.29 -2.63 24.68
CA ASP A 241 4.11 -1.77 25.53
C ASP A 241 3.51 -1.57 26.94
N ASP A 242 2.41 -2.25 27.27
CA ASP A 242 1.66 -2.15 28.54
C ASP A 242 1.18 -0.73 28.88
N LYS A 243 1.11 0.15 27.87
CA LYS A 243 0.62 1.53 28.02
C LYS A 243 -0.90 1.62 27.93
N LEU A 244 -1.52 0.70 27.18
CA LEU A 244 -2.96 0.61 26.99
C LEU A 244 -3.46 -0.79 27.36
N GLU A 245 -4.67 -0.85 27.91
CA GLU A 245 -5.40 -2.10 28.15
C GLU A 245 -6.63 -2.15 27.24
N LYS A 246 -6.85 -3.32 26.65
CA LYS A 246 -8.00 -3.58 25.79
C LYS A 246 -9.19 -4.04 26.65
N VAL A 247 -10.26 -3.24 26.69
CA VAL A 247 -11.48 -3.59 27.45
C VAL A 247 -12.41 -4.46 26.62
N ASN A 248 -12.64 -4.10 25.35
CA ASN A 248 -13.50 -4.79 24.39
C ASN A 248 -12.82 -4.84 23.00
N LEU A 249 -13.47 -5.47 22.01
CA LEU A 249 -12.91 -5.70 20.66
C LEU A 249 -12.24 -4.46 20.03
N ASP A 250 -12.82 -3.26 20.21
CA ASP A 250 -12.34 -1.98 19.67
C ASP A 250 -12.36 -0.83 20.70
N CYS A 251 -12.21 -1.15 21.99
CA CYS A 251 -12.21 -0.15 23.05
C CYS A 251 -10.94 -0.25 23.90
N TYR A 252 -10.26 0.89 24.06
CA TYR A 252 -8.98 1.00 24.75
C TYR A 252 -9.09 1.94 25.94
N LYS A 253 -8.40 1.60 27.03
CA LYS A 253 -8.20 2.46 28.21
C LYS A 253 -6.70 2.54 28.51
N ALA A 254 -6.24 3.64 29.08
CA ALA A 254 -4.85 3.73 29.54
C ALA A 254 -4.63 2.90 30.81
N THR A 255 -3.46 2.25 30.92
CA THR A 255 -3.06 1.56 32.16
C THR A 255 -2.63 2.58 33.22
N TYR A 256 -2.73 2.18 34.49
CA TYR A 256 -2.27 3.02 35.60
C TYR A 256 -0.74 3.17 35.60
N GLN A 257 -0.01 2.10 35.25
CA GLN A 257 1.45 2.11 35.12
C GLN A 257 1.93 3.21 34.17
N SER A 258 1.28 3.34 33.02
CA SER A 258 1.65 4.34 32.02
C SER A 258 1.53 5.78 32.52
N ILE A 259 0.63 6.05 33.47
CA ILE A 259 0.42 7.37 34.07
C ILE A 259 1.45 7.67 35.15
N ILE A 260 1.88 6.63 35.89
CA ILE A 260 2.99 6.73 36.84
C ILE A 260 4.26 7.11 36.08
N ASP A 261 4.55 6.42 34.97
CA ASP A 261 5.73 6.67 34.14
C ASP A 261 5.80 8.11 33.62
N LEU A 262 4.66 8.70 33.22
CA LEU A 262 4.63 10.10 32.74
C LEU A 262 4.92 11.13 33.83
N LYS A 263 4.54 10.85 35.09
CA LYS A 263 4.67 11.86 36.16
C LYS A 263 6.02 11.87 36.84
N GLU A 264 6.93 10.94 36.53
CA GLU A 264 8.19 10.72 37.26
C GLU A 264 8.00 10.68 38.81
N LYS A 265 6.77 10.47 39.29
CA LYS A 265 6.53 10.24 40.72
C LYS A 265 6.79 8.75 40.93
N ARG A 266 8.04 8.46 41.28
CA ARG A 266 8.48 7.20 41.89
C ARG A 266 7.48 6.85 43.00
N VAL A 267 6.55 5.96 42.68
CA VAL A 267 5.78 5.28 43.69
C VAL A 267 6.70 4.17 44.17
N GLU A 268 7.28 4.35 45.36
CA GLU A 268 8.00 3.31 46.09
C GLU A 268 7.01 2.18 46.44
N GLU A 269 6.60 1.37 45.48
CA GLU A 269 5.81 0.17 45.75
C GLU A 269 6.34 -0.97 44.87
N GLU A 270 6.92 -1.97 45.55
CA GLU A 270 7.26 -3.39 45.29
C GLU A 270 7.31 -4.00 43.87
N TYR A 271 6.96 -3.29 42.80
CA TYR A 271 6.90 -3.78 41.41
C TYR A 271 7.80 -3.00 40.44
N SER A 272 8.65 -2.10 40.94
CA SER A 272 9.63 -1.38 40.11
C SER A 272 10.84 -2.26 39.80
N ILE A 273 11.03 -2.62 38.52
CA ILE A 273 12.21 -3.36 38.01
C ILE A 273 13.42 -2.41 37.84
N PHE A 274 13.19 -1.10 37.88
CA PHE A 274 14.19 -0.07 37.58
C PHE A 274 14.93 0.47 38.80
N ASP A 275 14.55 0.08 40.02
CA ASP A 275 15.12 0.58 41.28
C ASP A 275 16.24 -0.30 41.88
N TYR A 276 16.83 -1.22 41.11
CA TYR A 276 18.11 -1.83 41.52
C TYR A 276 19.25 -0.84 41.34
N LEU A 277 19.37 0.11 42.27
CA LEU A 277 20.57 0.92 42.43
C LEU A 277 21.69 -0.02 42.88
N ASN A 278 22.69 -0.22 42.02
CA ASN A 278 23.90 -0.97 42.35
C ASN A 278 24.73 -0.17 43.38
N ASN A 279 24.36 -0.28 44.65
CA ASN A 279 25.16 0.24 45.76
C ASN A 279 26.41 -0.62 45.87
N SER A 280 27.49 -0.12 45.29
CA SER A 280 28.84 -0.68 45.43
C SER A 280 29.37 -0.39 46.84
N THR A 281 28.84 -1.11 47.84
CA THR A 281 29.52 -1.42 49.11
C THR A 281 29.08 -2.79 49.59
N ASN A 282 29.76 -3.83 49.10
CA ASN A 282 29.92 -5.18 49.66
C ASN A 282 28.87 -5.66 50.69
N GLN A 283 27.91 -6.47 50.23
CA GLN A 283 27.65 -7.83 50.74
C GLN A 283 26.55 -8.51 49.88
N ASN A 284 27.00 -9.27 48.89
CA ASN A 284 26.51 -10.59 48.43
C ASN A 284 25.03 -11.02 48.66
N ASP A 285 24.00 -10.25 48.30
CA ASP A 285 22.63 -10.81 48.25
C ASP A 285 21.87 -10.57 46.93
N ASP A 286 22.31 -9.66 46.05
CA ASP A 286 21.59 -9.36 44.79
C ASP A 286 22.18 -10.02 43.52
N VAL A 287 23.16 -10.92 43.66
CA VAL A 287 23.83 -11.60 42.52
C VAL A 287 23.30 -13.03 42.32
N VAL A 288 22.21 -13.44 42.98
CA VAL A 288 21.70 -14.83 42.93
C VAL A 288 20.69 -15.07 41.80
N TYR A 289 20.73 -14.33 40.69
CA TYR A 289 19.77 -14.55 39.60
C TYR A 289 20.27 -15.42 38.44
N PHE A 290 21.58 -15.67 38.35
CA PHE A 290 22.16 -16.60 37.38
C PHE A 290 23.48 -17.17 37.92
N ASP A 291 23.44 -17.89 39.05
CA ASP A 291 24.52 -18.84 39.29
C ASP A 291 24.52 -19.86 38.15
N GLU A 292 25.69 -19.98 37.54
CA GLU A 292 25.98 -20.68 36.30
C GLU A 292 25.30 -22.05 36.23
N TYR A 293 24.42 -22.24 35.24
CA TYR A 293 24.16 -23.57 34.72
C TYR A 293 25.44 -24.06 34.02
N ILE A 294 26.26 -24.81 34.77
CA ILE A 294 27.20 -25.79 34.22
C ILE A 294 26.47 -27.12 34.09
#